data_AF-A0A5E4HHG8-F1
#
_entry.id   AF-A0A5E4HHG8-F1
#
_cell.length_a   1.000
_cell.length_b   1.000
_cell.length_c   1.000
_cell.angle_alpha   90.00
_cell.angle_beta   90.00
_cell.angle_gamma   90.00
#
_symmetry.space_group_name_H-M   'P 1'
#
loop_
_entity.id
_entity.type
_entity.pdbx_description
1 polymer ?
#
loop_
_entity_poly.entity_id
_entity_poly.type
_entity_poly.pdbx_seq_one_letter_code
_entity_poly.pdbx_strand_id
1 'polypeptide(L)'
;MRVYQNSAIVGRGFGTDNPTVGEGNVVSGGSDATSILGVPITGTPADGDILQYNATANEWQIVGPLLKRQSIVKTTGSLANGSSESGNINPGCKSFILLSVTTDRSARVELYPTAAAQAADSGRAFGRPPEPLSENEVLTDVLLSAGGAETFICSTPLICSNMDGTPAEKIYYNITNNSGATSAVTVTLVIIPLEV
;
A
#
# COMPACT_ATOMS: atom_id res chain seq x y z
N MET A 1 3.88 -24.78 70.04
CA MET A 1 3.94 -23.62 69.14
C MET A 1 3.08 -23.95 67.91
N ARG A 2 1.94 -23.29 67.73
CA ARG A 2 1.02 -23.56 66.62
C ARG A 2 1.40 -22.60 65.48
N VAL A 3 1.80 -23.13 64.34
CA VAL A 3 2.08 -22.34 63.15
C VAL A 3 0.80 -22.27 62.32
N TYR A 4 0.23 -21.07 62.20
CA TYR A 4 -0.85 -20.80 61.26
C TYR A 4 -0.23 -20.34 59.95
N GLN A 5 -0.30 -21.16 58.90
CA GLN A 5 -0.02 -20.68 57.55
C GLN A 5 -1.25 -19.91 57.06
N ASN A 6 -1.11 -18.59 56.94
CA ASN A 6 -2.07 -17.73 56.28
C ASN A 6 -1.91 -17.92 54.77
N SER A 7 -2.66 -18.86 54.18
CA SER A 7 -2.67 -19.05 52.73
C SER A 7 -3.59 -18.01 52.08
N ALA A 8 -3.12 -16.77 51.99
CA ALA A 8 -3.61 -15.79 51.03
C ALA A 8 -2.72 -15.87 49.77
N ILE A 9 -2.86 -16.94 48.99
CA ILE A 9 -2.31 -17.00 47.64
C ILE A 9 -3.45 -17.38 46.70
N VAL A 10 -4.15 -16.36 46.22
CA VAL A 10 -4.82 -16.42 44.92
C VAL A 10 -3.69 -16.35 43.89
N GLY A 11 -3.43 -17.45 43.21
CA GLY A 11 -2.29 -17.58 42.29
C GLY A 11 -1.62 -18.94 42.40
N ARG A 12 -2.37 -20.02 42.13
CA ARG A 12 -1.76 -21.33 41.89
C ARG A 12 -1.14 -21.30 40.50
N GLY A 13 0.12 -20.87 40.42
CA GLY A 13 0.95 -21.14 39.26
C GLY A 13 1.01 -22.65 39.03
N PHE A 14 0.92 -23.07 37.77
CA PHE A 14 1.25 -24.44 37.37
C PHE A 14 2.68 -24.74 37.84
N GLY A 15 2.88 -25.88 38.50
CA GLY A 15 4.23 -26.35 38.84
C GLY A 15 5.03 -26.52 37.55
N THR A 16 6.20 -25.90 37.47
CA THR A 16 7.03 -25.85 36.26
C THR A 16 7.79 -27.15 35.97
N ASP A 17 7.65 -28.17 36.80
CA ASP A 17 8.55 -29.32 36.71
C ASP A 17 7.73 -30.55 36.31
N ASN A 18 7.52 -30.71 34.99
CA ASN A 18 7.17 -32.00 34.43
C ASN A 18 8.48 -32.80 34.27
N PRO A 19 8.76 -33.82 35.10
CA PRO A 19 10.04 -34.53 35.08
C PRO A 19 10.24 -35.43 33.84
N THR A 20 9.27 -35.47 32.92
CA THR A 20 9.36 -36.26 31.67
C THR A 20 9.97 -35.47 30.50
N VAL A 21 10.04 -34.13 30.59
CA VAL A 21 10.69 -33.28 29.58
C VAL A 21 12.03 -32.79 30.11
N GLY A 22 13.10 -33.54 29.84
CA GLY A 22 14.46 -33.19 30.25
C GLY A 22 14.83 -31.77 29.79
N GLU A 23 15.47 -31.00 30.68
CA GLU A 23 15.94 -29.60 30.62
C GLU A 23 15.68 -28.80 29.32
N GLY A 24 14.43 -28.81 28.86
CA GLY A 24 13.95 -27.94 27.81
C GLY A 24 13.48 -26.67 28.48
N ASN A 25 14.04 -25.53 28.08
CA ASN A 25 13.69 -24.20 28.57
C ASN A 25 12.15 -24.00 28.57
N VAL A 26 11.50 -24.24 29.71
CA VAL A 26 10.06 -23.99 29.89
C VAL A 26 9.91 -22.49 30.02
N VAL A 27 9.59 -21.84 28.90
CA VAL A 27 9.06 -20.47 28.92
C VAL A 27 7.71 -20.56 29.62
N SER A 28 7.68 -20.25 30.90
CA SER A 28 6.45 -19.99 31.64
C SER A 28 5.84 -18.73 31.05
N GLY A 29 5.02 -18.91 30.01
CA GLY A 29 4.16 -17.84 29.54
C GLY A 29 3.33 -17.37 30.73
N GLY A 30 3.53 -16.11 31.14
CA GLY A 30 2.47 -15.36 31.79
C GLY A 30 1.22 -15.45 30.91
N SER A 31 0.05 -15.23 31.50
CA SER A 31 -1.24 -15.39 30.81
C SER A 31 -1.35 -14.64 29.47
N ASP A 32 -0.42 -13.71 29.22
CA ASP A 32 -0.18 -13.07 27.94
C ASP A 32 1.27 -13.34 27.49
N ALA A 33 1.48 -13.94 26.31
CA ALA A 33 2.82 -14.06 25.73
C ALA A 33 3.30 -12.67 25.28
N THR A 34 4.06 -11.97 26.13
CA THR A 34 4.55 -10.60 25.85
C THR A 34 5.84 -10.56 25.03
N SER A 35 6.40 -11.71 24.67
CA SER A 35 7.67 -11.81 23.94
C SER A 35 7.81 -13.15 23.19
N ILE A 36 8.61 -13.16 22.12
CA ILE A 36 9.07 -14.39 21.43
C ILE A 36 10.58 -14.43 21.53
N LEU A 37 11.13 -15.50 22.12
CA LEU A 37 12.58 -15.66 22.34
C LEU A 37 13.22 -14.50 23.13
N GLY A 38 12.46 -13.88 24.05
CA GLY A 38 12.94 -12.73 24.84
C GLY A 38 12.90 -11.39 24.10
N VAL A 39 12.48 -11.38 22.83
CA VAL A 39 12.21 -10.15 22.07
C VAL A 39 10.76 -9.72 22.35
N PRO A 40 10.51 -8.49 22.83
CA PRO A 40 9.16 -8.04 23.20
C PRO A 40 8.22 -8.01 22.00
N ILE A 41 6.95 -8.32 22.23
CA ILE A 41 5.87 -8.04 21.27
C ILE A 41 5.24 -6.70 21.65
N THR A 42 5.13 -5.79 20.69
CA THR A 42 4.54 -4.45 20.92
C THR A 42 3.28 -4.21 20.09
N GLY A 43 2.28 -3.58 20.73
CA GLY A 43 0.95 -3.31 20.16
C GLY A 43 -0.15 -4.26 20.65
N THR A 44 -1.38 -4.01 20.20
CA THR A 44 -2.54 -4.90 20.45
C THR A 44 -2.92 -5.57 19.13
N PRO A 45 -2.89 -6.92 19.05
CA PRO A 45 -3.14 -7.60 17.79
C PRO A 45 -4.62 -7.51 17.40
N ALA A 46 -4.88 -7.28 16.12
CA ALA A 46 -6.18 -7.43 15.48
C ALA A 46 -6.21 -8.70 14.61
N ASP A 47 -7.42 -9.11 14.21
CA ASP A 47 -7.60 -10.22 13.28
C ASP A 47 -6.90 -9.93 11.94
N GLY A 48 -6.12 -10.91 11.45
CA GLY A 48 -5.36 -10.80 10.20
C GLY A 48 -4.01 -10.09 10.29
N ASP A 49 -3.60 -9.61 11.46
CA ASP A 49 -2.27 -9.03 11.64
C ASP A 49 -1.17 -10.11 11.59
N ILE A 50 0.03 -9.67 11.23
CA ILE A 50 1.25 -10.48 11.27
C ILE A 50 2.23 -9.90 12.29
N LEU A 51 3.04 -10.75 12.91
CA LEU A 51 4.20 -10.30 13.68
C LEU A 51 5.39 -10.18 12.74
N GLN A 52 5.95 -8.97 12.65
CA GLN A 52 7.17 -8.70 11.90
C GLN A 52 8.28 -8.30 12.87
N TYR A 53 9.47 -8.87 12.68
CA TYR A 53 10.64 -8.48 13.46
C TYR A 53 11.19 -7.15 12.98
N ASN A 54 11.32 -6.17 13.90
CA ASN A 54 11.99 -4.90 13.67
C ASN A 54 13.39 -4.95 14.29
N ALA A 55 14.41 -5.11 13.44
CA ALA A 55 15.80 -5.20 13.91
C ALA A 55 16.32 -3.89 14.55
N THR A 56 15.78 -2.73 14.14
CA THR A 56 16.19 -1.43 14.67
C THR A 56 15.68 -1.21 16.09
N ALA A 57 14.44 -1.59 16.35
CA ALA A 57 13.82 -1.49 17.67
C ALA A 57 14.01 -2.75 18.53
N ASN A 58 14.55 -3.83 17.95
CA ASN A 58 14.70 -5.14 18.57
C ASN A 58 13.39 -5.64 19.22
N GLU A 59 12.31 -5.60 18.44
CA GLU A 59 10.96 -5.98 18.87
C GLU A 59 10.22 -6.73 17.76
N TRP A 60 9.24 -7.54 18.16
CA TRP A 60 8.19 -8.03 17.27
C TRP A 60 7.07 -7.01 17.25
N GLN A 61 6.95 -6.29 16.14
CA GLN A 61 5.87 -5.34 15.94
C GLN A 61 4.70 -6.04 15.24
N ILE A 62 3.49 -5.68 15.65
CA ILE A 62 2.27 -6.06 14.95
C ILE A 62 2.17 -5.20 13.69
N VAL A 63 2.14 -5.87 12.54
CA VAL A 63 1.99 -5.23 11.24
C VAL A 63 0.66 -5.68 10.65
N GLY A 64 -0.12 -4.72 10.17
CA GLY A 64 -1.40 -4.99 9.51
C GLY A 64 -1.24 -5.89 8.28
N PRO A 65 -2.35 -6.31 7.66
CA PRO A 65 -2.30 -7.15 6.46
C PRO A 65 -1.45 -6.49 5.37
N LEU A 66 -0.40 -7.20 4.94
CA LEU A 66 0.59 -6.74 3.95
C LEU A 66 -0.03 -6.49 2.57
N LEU A 67 -0.94 -7.37 2.14
CA LEU A 67 -1.64 -7.27 0.86
C LEU A 67 -3.06 -6.77 1.10
N LYS A 68 -3.26 -5.46 0.99
CA LYS A 68 -4.57 -4.83 1.12
C LYS A 68 -4.81 -3.82 0.01
N ARG A 69 -6.08 -3.58 -0.30
CA ARG A 69 -6.45 -2.47 -1.19
C ARG A 69 -6.08 -1.14 -0.54
N GLN A 70 -5.53 -0.24 -1.33
CA GLN A 70 -5.25 1.13 -0.95
C GLN A 70 -5.90 2.08 -1.97
N SER A 71 -6.41 3.21 -1.48
CA SER A 71 -6.95 4.29 -2.30
C SER A 71 -5.96 5.44 -2.32
N ILE A 72 -5.40 5.71 -3.50
CA ILE A 72 -4.47 6.82 -3.72
C ILE A 72 -5.23 7.93 -4.43
N VAL A 73 -5.25 9.13 -3.85
CA VAL A 73 -6.01 10.26 -4.37
C VAL A 73 -5.06 11.35 -4.87
N LYS A 74 -5.34 11.87 -6.06
CA LYS A 74 -4.66 13.03 -6.64
C LYS A 74 -5.68 14.04 -7.14
N THR A 75 -5.62 15.26 -6.60
CA THR A 75 -6.31 16.42 -7.17
C THR A 75 -5.31 17.32 -7.87
N THR A 76 -5.58 17.67 -9.14
CA THR A 76 -4.77 18.62 -9.90
C THR A 76 -4.97 20.05 -9.40
N GLY A 77 -4.15 20.98 -9.89
CA GLY A 77 -4.52 22.40 -9.93
C GLY A 77 -5.73 22.64 -10.84
N SER A 78 -6.17 23.90 -10.93
CA SER A 78 -7.23 24.28 -11.87
C SER A 78 -6.67 24.27 -13.30
N LEU A 79 -7.23 23.41 -14.16
CA LEU A 79 -6.79 23.21 -15.54
C LEU A 79 -7.86 23.73 -16.50
N ALA A 80 -7.49 24.47 -17.54
CA ALA A 80 -8.40 24.75 -18.64
C ALA A 80 -8.79 23.44 -19.36
N ASN A 81 -9.92 23.45 -20.07
CA ASN A 81 -10.30 22.29 -20.87
C ASN A 81 -9.21 21.95 -21.90
N GLY A 82 -8.86 20.66 -22.00
CA GLY A 82 -7.78 20.14 -22.84
C GLY A 82 -6.37 20.39 -22.30
N SER A 83 -6.23 21.02 -21.12
CA SER A 83 -4.92 21.21 -20.47
C SER A 83 -4.61 20.05 -19.54
N SER A 84 -3.31 19.77 -19.39
CA SER A 84 -2.81 18.66 -18.59
C SER A 84 -1.93 19.12 -17.44
N GLU A 85 -1.97 18.37 -16.34
CA GLU A 85 -0.96 18.40 -15.29
C GLU A 85 -0.13 17.12 -15.34
N SER A 86 1.19 17.29 -15.27
CA SER A 86 2.16 16.19 -15.16
C SER A 86 2.80 16.20 -13.78
N GLY A 87 3.07 15.03 -13.23
CA GLY A 87 3.76 14.92 -11.95
C GLY A 87 3.97 13.49 -11.50
N ASN A 88 4.13 13.30 -10.19
CA ASN A 88 4.17 11.98 -9.57
C ASN A 88 3.34 11.97 -8.28
N ILE A 89 2.87 10.78 -7.91
CA ILE A 89 2.22 10.49 -6.64
C ILE A 89 3.02 9.41 -5.92
N ASN A 90 3.11 9.50 -4.59
CA ASN A 90 3.69 8.45 -3.76
C ASN A 90 2.58 7.46 -3.33
N PRO A 91 2.58 6.21 -3.82
CA PRO A 91 1.62 5.18 -3.41
C PRO A 91 2.04 4.37 -2.17
N GLY A 92 3.24 4.60 -1.61
CA GLY A 92 3.82 3.82 -0.50
C GLY A 92 4.34 2.44 -0.92
N CYS A 93 4.58 2.23 -2.22
CA CYS A 93 5.08 0.99 -2.79
C CYS A 93 5.78 1.23 -4.14
N LYS A 94 6.70 0.35 -4.53
CA LYS A 94 7.43 0.43 -5.81
C LYS A 94 6.74 -0.34 -6.93
N SER A 95 5.98 -1.37 -6.59
CA SER A 95 5.13 -2.12 -7.52
C SER A 95 3.77 -2.41 -6.92
N PHE A 96 2.75 -2.51 -7.77
CA PHE A 96 1.35 -2.62 -7.37
C PHE A 96 0.49 -3.27 -8.46
N ILE A 97 -0.66 -3.80 -8.06
CA ILE A 97 -1.75 -4.17 -8.97
C ILE A 97 -2.72 -2.98 -9.05
N LEU A 98 -2.97 -2.45 -10.24
CA LEU A 98 -4.03 -1.46 -10.48
C LEU A 98 -5.37 -2.16 -10.66
N LEU A 99 -6.36 -1.77 -9.85
CA LEU A 99 -7.71 -2.34 -9.86
C LEU A 99 -8.74 -1.41 -10.50
N SER A 100 -8.63 -0.11 -10.25
CA SER A 100 -9.53 0.87 -10.87
C SER A 100 -8.94 2.27 -10.89
N VAL A 101 -9.45 3.08 -11.81
CA VAL A 101 -9.20 4.51 -11.94
C VAL A 101 -10.54 5.24 -11.93
N THR A 102 -10.73 6.16 -11.01
CA THR A 102 -11.93 7.00 -10.93
C THR A 102 -11.56 8.46 -11.13
N THR A 103 -12.31 9.19 -11.95
CA THR A 103 -12.21 10.65 -12.04
C THR A 103 -13.52 11.28 -11.56
N ASP A 104 -13.46 12.48 -10.99
CA ASP A 104 -14.66 13.22 -10.56
C ASP A 104 -15.40 13.93 -11.71
N ARG A 105 -14.78 13.99 -12.89
CA ARG A 105 -15.27 14.59 -14.13
C ARG A 105 -14.59 13.95 -15.33
N SER A 106 -15.04 14.29 -16.53
CA SER A 106 -14.40 13.86 -17.77
C SER A 106 -12.92 14.28 -17.80
N ALA A 107 -12.05 13.28 -17.90
CA ALA A 107 -10.60 13.45 -17.86
C ALA A 107 -9.89 12.26 -18.51
N ARG A 108 -8.68 12.50 -19.00
CA ARG A 108 -7.74 11.44 -19.40
C ARG A 108 -6.69 11.27 -18.31
N VAL A 109 -6.45 10.02 -17.92
CA VAL A 109 -5.43 9.64 -16.92
C VAL A 109 -4.45 8.70 -17.57
N GLU A 110 -3.19 9.12 -17.63
CA GLU A 110 -2.07 8.34 -18.13
C GLU A 110 -1.09 8.10 -16.99
N LEU A 111 -0.64 6.85 -16.81
CA LEU A 111 0.31 6.46 -15.78
C LEU A 111 1.58 5.90 -16.43
N TYR A 112 2.74 6.23 -15.86
CA TYR A 112 4.05 5.91 -16.42
C TYR A 112 4.98 5.29 -15.37
N PRO A 113 5.90 4.40 -15.78
CA PRO A 113 6.83 3.74 -14.87
C PRO A 113 8.02 4.64 -14.51
N THR A 114 8.33 5.66 -15.33
CA THR A 114 9.46 6.58 -15.13
C THR A 114 9.10 8.02 -15.50
N ALA A 115 9.87 8.98 -14.97
CA ALA A 115 9.76 10.39 -15.38
C ALA A 115 10.11 10.61 -16.86
N ALA A 116 11.08 9.86 -17.38
CA ALA A 116 11.51 9.94 -18.77
C ALA A 116 10.41 9.46 -19.72
N ALA A 117 9.75 8.35 -19.41
CA ALA A 117 8.64 7.83 -20.19
C ALA A 117 7.45 8.81 -20.23
N GLN A 118 7.13 9.42 -19.10
CA GLN A 118 6.13 10.49 -19.03
C GLN A 118 6.48 11.68 -19.92
N ALA A 119 7.73 12.14 -19.89
CA ALA A 119 8.19 13.27 -20.71
C ALA A 119 8.20 12.92 -22.22
N ALA A 120 8.58 11.68 -22.56
CA ALA A 120 8.59 11.18 -23.93
C ALA A 120 7.19 11.04 -24.54
N ASP A 121 6.15 10.88 -23.72
CA ASP A 121 4.75 10.73 -24.20
C ASP A 121 4.04 12.07 -24.45
N SER A 122 4.78 13.19 -24.38
CA SER A 122 4.22 14.52 -24.60
C SER A 122 3.57 14.66 -25.98
N GLY A 123 2.29 15.04 -25.99
CA GLY A 123 1.54 15.31 -27.22
C GLY A 123 0.96 14.08 -27.91
N ARG A 124 1.04 12.88 -27.30
CA ARG A 124 0.34 11.71 -27.84
C ARG A 124 -1.17 11.91 -27.78
N ALA A 125 -1.83 11.84 -28.93
CA ALA A 125 -3.27 11.90 -29.03
C ALA A 125 -3.91 10.65 -28.42
N PHE A 126 -5.09 10.81 -27.82
CA PHE A 126 -5.88 9.70 -27.29
C PHE A 126 -6.20 8.68 -28.39
N GLY A 127 -6.17 7.39 -28.05
CA GLY A 127 -6.45 6.28 -28.97
C GLY A 127 -5.28 5.94 -29.89
N ARG A 128 -4.18 6.71 -29.88
CA ARG A 128 -2.93 6.33 -30.54
C ARG A 128 -2.11 5.46 -29.61
N PRO A 129 -1.69 4.24 -30.00
CA PRO A 129 -0.79 3.45 -29.18
C PRO A 129 0.54 4.20 -28.98
N PRO A 130 1.31 3.90 -27.93
CA PRO A 130 2.71 4.32 -27.85
C PRO A 130 3.43 3.91 -29.13
N GLU A 131 4.29 4.79 -29.65
CA GLU A 131 5.01 4.49 -30.87
C GLU A 131 6.00 3.34 -30.62
N PRO A 132 6.14 2.40 -31.56
CA PRO A 132 7.15 1.36 -31.43
C PRO A 132 8.54 2.02 -31.32
N LEU A 133 9.38 1.49 -30.42
CA LEU A 133 10.77 1.93 -30.22
C LEU A 133 10.94 3.33 -29.62
N SER A 134 9.87 4.00 -29.21
CA SER A 134 9.99 5.22 -28.39
C SER A 134 9.99 4.90 -26.89
N GLU A 135 10.60 5.79 -26.11
CA GLU A 135 10.76 5.66 -24.66
C GLU A 135 9.46 5.91 -23.87
N ASN A 136 8.34 6.19 -24.55
CA ASN A 136 7.04 6.38 -23.92
C ASN A 136 6.41 5.03 -23.54
N GLU A 137 6.84 4.56 -22.37
CA GLU A 137 6.30 3.39 -21.69
C GLU A 137 5.05 3.79 -20.90
N VAL A 138 3.87 3.30 -21.32
CA VAL A 138 2.59 3.62 -20.67
C VAL A 138 2.11 2.43 -19.86
N LEU A 139 1.91 2.61 -18.55
CA LEU A 139 1.30 1.60 -17.68
C LEU A 139 -0.21 1.52 -17.89
N THR A 140 -0.85 2.69 -18.04
CA THR A 140 -2.29 2.79 -18.29
C THR A 140 -2.59 4.11 -18.99
N ASP A 141 -3.60 4.09 -19.85
CA ASP A 141 -4.15 5.27 -20.53
C ASP A 141 -5.67 5.10 -20.60
N VAL A 142 -6.38 5.89 -19.81
CA VAL A 142 -7.83 5.80 -19.66
C VAL A 142 -8.44 7.16 -19.93
N LEU A 143 -9.45 7.20 -20.80
CA LEU A 143 -10.32 8.35 -20.99
C LEU A 143 -11.70 8.06 -20.40
N LEU A 144 -12.12 8.91 -19.48
CA LEU A 144 -13.44 8.92 -18.85
C LEU A 144 -14.17 10.17 -19.37
N SER A 145 -15.37 10.05 -19.95
CA SER A 145 -15.98 11.10 -20.77
C SER A 145 -17.50 11.23 -20.72
N ALA A 146 -18.19 10.54 -19.83
CA ALA A 146 -19.65 10.63 -19.63
C ALA A 146 -20.12 11.90 -18.89
N GLY A 147 -19.21 12.83 -18.53
CA GLY A 147 -19.55 14.18 -18.04
C GLY A 147 -19.79 14.29 -16.53
N GLY A 148 -19.45 13.25 -15.76
CA GLY A 148 -19.57 13.21 -14.30
C GLY A 148 -18.47 12.36 -13.66
N ALA A 149 -18.67 11.95 -12.41
CA ALA A 149 -17.75 11.04 -11.74
C ALA A 149 -17.86 9.64 -12.36
N GLU A 150 -16.73 9.07 -12.78
CA GLU A 150 -16.69 7.84 -13.56
C GLU A 150 -15.55 6.95 -13.10
N THR A 151 -15.77 5.63 -13.14
CA THR A 151 -14.79 4.63 -12.73
C THR A 151 -14.54 3.66 -13.88
N PHE A 152 -13.28 3.56 -14.30
CA PHE A 152 -12.77 2.45 -15.08
C PHE A 152 -12.32 1.33 -14.14
N ILE A 153 -12.91 0.15 -14.29
CA ILE A 153 -12.48 -1.06 -13.58
C ILE A 153 -11.55 -1.84 -14.49
N CYS A 154 -10.36 -2.17 -13.99
CA CYS A 154 -9.40 -3.01 -14.70
C CYS A 154 -9.91 -4.47 -14.67
N SER A 155 -10.70 -4.86 -15.66
CA SER A 155 -11.29 -6.21 -15.78
C SER A 155 -10.22 -7.31 -15.76
N THR A 156 -9.08 -7.06 -16.42
CA THR A 156 -7.81 -7.71 -16.13
C THR A 156 -6.96 -6.75 -15.29
N PRO A 157 -6.69 -7.05 -14.02
CA PRO A 157 -5.84 -6.20 -13.20
C PRO A 157 -4.45 -6.05 -13.82
N LEU A 158 -3.94 -4.81 -13.83
CA LEU A 158 -2.63 -4.51 -14.40
C LEU A 158 -1.58 -4.60 -13.29
N ILE A 159 -0.52 -5.36 -13.52
CA ILE A 159 0.67 -5.32 -12.65
C ILE A 159 1.54 -4.17 -13.14
N CYS A 160 1.82 -3.22 -12.26
CA CYS A 160 2.55 -2.00 -12.54
C CYS A 160 3.77 -1.89 -11.61
N SER A 161 4.82 -1.25 -12.10
CA SER A 161 6.03 -0.98 -11.32
C SER A 161 6.65 0.35 -11.68
N ASN A 162 7.26 1.00 -10.70
CA ASN A 162 8.22 2.05 -10.92
C ASN A 162 9.49 1.44 -11.50
N MET A 163 9.96 2.00 -12.62
CA MET A 163 11.16 1.54 -13.33
C MET A 163 12.24 2.63 -13.35
N ASP A 164 12.23 3.56 -12.39
CA ASP A 164 13.34 4.49 -12.25
C ASP A 164 14.63 3.70 -12.06
N GLY A 165 15.78 4.27 -12.43
CA GLY A 165 17.07 3.57 -12.34
C GLY A 165 17.37 2.99 -10.94
N THR A 166 16.77 3.58 -9.90
CA THR A 166 16.52 2.89 -8.63
C THR A 166 15.02 2.94 -8.34
N PRO A 167 14.32 1.79 -8.21
CA PRO A 167 12.90 1.76 -7.96
C PRO A 167 12.50 2.59 -6.74
N ALA A 168 11.62 3.55 -6.97
CA ALA A 168 11.11 4.49 -5.96
C ALA A 168 9.61 4.31 -5.76
N GLU A 169 9.10 4.80 -4.63
CA GLU A 169 7.66 4.86 -4.35
C GLU A 169 7.00 6.00 -5.15
N LYS A 170 6.97 5.87 -6.48
CA LYS A 170 6.44 6.88 -7.38
C LYS A 170 5.65 6.26 -8.53
N ILE A 171 4.47 6.80 -8.76
CA ILE A 171 3.71 6.62 -10.01
C ILE A 171 3.73 7.96 -10.72
N TYR A 172 4.29 8.01 -11.93
CA TYR A 172 4.27 9.21 -12.76
C TYR A 172 2.94 9.30 -13.50
N TYR A 173 2.38 10.50 -13.66
CA TYR A 173 1.06 10.69 -14.26
C TYR A 173 0.99 11.86 -15.24
N ASN A 174 0.16 11.76 -16.27
CA ASN A 174 -0.42 12.91 -16.96
C ASN A 174 -1.94 12.87 -16.76
N ILE A 175 -2.50 13.97 -16.26
CA ILE A 175 -3.95 14.11 -16.08
C ILE A 175 -4.42 15.27 -16.94
N THR A 176 -5.28 15.00 -17.92
CA THR A 176 -5.85 16.01 -18.81
C THR A 176 -7.30 16.27 -18.44
N ASN A 177 -7.67 17.54 -18.23
CA ASN A 177 -9.05 17.92 -17.98
C ASN A 177 -9.85 17.94 -19.29
N ASN A 178 -10.83 17.04 -19.43
CA ASN A 178 -11.71 16.95 -20.60
C ASN A 178 -13.17 17.29 -20.25
N SER A 179 -13.41 18.04 -19.18
CA SER A 179 -14.75 18.33 -18.66
C SER A 179 -15.53 19.40 -19.45
N GLY A 180 -14.91 20.05 -20.43
CA GLY A 180 -15.51 21.16 -21.18
C GLY A 180 -15.42 22.53 -20.48
N ALA A 181 -14.89 22.58 -19.25
CA ALA A 181 -14.72 23.82 -18.49
C ALA A 181 -13.39 23.84 -17.71
N THR A 182 -12.94 25.03 -17.29
CA THR A 182 -11.77 25.19 -16.43
C THR A 182 -12.07 24.70 -15.03
N SER A 183 -11.37 23.67 -14.56
CA SER A 183 -11.55 23.12 -13.22
C SER A 183 -10.39 22.20 -12.80
N ALA A 184 -10.32 21.88 -11.51
CA ALA A 184 -9.44 20.82 -11.01
C ALA A 184 -10.08 19.45 -11.25
N VAL A 185 -9.25 18.44 -11.53
CA VAL A 185 -9.65 17.04 -11.68
C VAL A 185 -9.16 16.27 -10.45
N THR A 186 -10.04 15.48 -9.84
CA THR A 186 -9.67 14.53 -8.79
C THR A 186 -9.70 13.11 -9.34
N VAL A 187 -8.56 12.43 -9.22
CA VAL A 187 -8.36 11.04 -9.61
C VAL A 187 -8.20 10.20 -8.36
N THR A 188 -8.90 9.08 -8.30
CA THR A 188 -8.71 8.04 -7.27
C THR A 188 -8.26 6.75 -7.94
N LEU A 189 -7.09 6.26 -7.55
CA LEU A 189 -6.57 4.96 -7.94
C LEU A 189 -6.84 3.97 -6.82
N VAL A 190 -7.33 2.78 -7.16
CA VAL A 190 -7.40 1.65 -6.21
C VAL A 190 -6.33 0.65 -6.61
N ILE A 191 -5.42 0.37 -5.67
CA ILE A 191 -4.26 -0.48 -5.90
C ILE A 191 -4.11 -1.57 -4.83
N ILE A 192 -3.32 -2.60 -5.12
CA ILE A 192 -2.78 -3.52 -4.11
C ILE A 192 -1.24 -3.44 -4.18
N PRO A 193 -0.54 -3.00 -3.13
CA PRO A 193 0.92 -2.99 -3.08
C PRO A 193 1.51 -4.39 -3.25
N LEU A 194 2.61 -4.52 -3.98
CA LEU A 194 3.36 -5.77 -4.17
C LEU A 194 4.79 -5.71 -3.64
N GLU A 195 5.42 -4.53 -3.69
CA GLU A 195 6.75 -4.27 -3.17
C GLU A 195 6.72 -3.01 -2.31
N VAL A 196 6.91 -3.21 -1.00
CA VAL A 196 6.95 -2.18 0.04
C VAL A 196 8.35 -2.03 0.62
#